data_AF-A7TA84-F1
#
_entry.id   AF-A7TA84-F1
#
_cell.length_a   1.000
_cell.length_b   1.000
_cell.length_c   1.000
_cell.angle_alpha   90.00
_cell.angle_beta   90.00
_cell.angle_gamma   90.00
#
_symmetry.space_group_name_H-M   'P 1'
#
loop_
_entity.id
_entity.type
_entity.pdbx_description
1 polymer ?
#
loop_
_entity_poly.entity_id
_entity_poly.type
_entity_poly.pdbx_seq_one_letter_code
_entity_poly.pdbx_strand_id
1 'polypeptide(L)'
;MTQYCQNRVFTVPELQTKLSDLGQHVGARILDVLVLREKGLKREVRVLNILLFIKSVLWKSLFGKEADKLEQANDDDKTYYIIEKEPLVNRFISVPKDKGRNSRFIF
;
A
#
# COMPACT_ATOMS: atom_id res chain seq x y z
N MET A 1 -14.37 14.47 -4.37
CA MET A 1 -14.19 13.12 -4.97
C MET A 1 -14.72 11.99 -4.07
N THR A 2 -14.58 12.08 -2.75
CA THR A 2 -15.14 11.11 -1.78
C THR A 2 -16.68 11.09 -1.74
N GLN A 3 -17.35 12.23 -1.90
CA GLN A 3 -18.82 12.29 -2.02
C GLN A 3 -19.37 11.73 -3.34
N TYR A 4 -18.61 11.79 -4.44
CA TYR A 4 -19.09 11.33 -5.75
C TYR A 4 -19.11 9.80 -5.88
N CYS A 5 -18.28 9.10 -5.10
CA CYS A 5 -18.28 7.63 -5.07
C CYS A 5 -19.24 7.03 -4.04
N GLN A 6 -19.75 7.82 -3.09
CA GLN A 6 -20.66 7.34 -2.05
C GLN A 6 -22.02 6.88 -2.59
N ASN A 7 -22.46 7.39 -3.75
CA ASN A 7 -23.75 7.01 -4.33
C ASN A 7 -23.71 5.76 -5.23
N ARG A 8 -22.57 5.08 -5.36
CA ARG A 8 -22.40 4.05 -6.41
C ARG A 8 -21.67 2.76 -6.06
N VAL A 9 -21.41 2.47 -4.78
CA VAL A 9 -20.71 1.22 -4.41
C VAL A 9 -21.37 0.59 -3.18
N PHE A 10 -21.93 -0.61 -3.36
CA PHE A 10 -22.79 -1.29 -2.37
C PHE A 10 -22.06 -2.43 -1.62
N THR A 11 -20.78 -2.73 -1.92
CA THR A 11 -20.03 -3.81 -1.24
C THR A 11 -18.55 -3.45 -0.94
N VAL A 12 -17.98 -4.03 0.12
CA VAL A 12 -16.57 -3.84 0.54
C VAL A 12 -15.55 -4.24 -0.55
N PRO A 13 -15.73 -5.35 -1.28
CA PRO A 13 -14.79 -5.76 -2.33
C PRO A 13 -14.67 -4.76 -3.49
N GLU A 14 -15.80 -4.23 -3.97
CA GLU A 14 -15.81 -3.22 -5.05
C GLU A 14 -15.07 -1.93 -4.63
N LEU A 15 -15.22 -1.53 -3.37
CA LEU A 15 -14.49 -0.40 -2.82
C LEU A 15 -12.98 -0.68 -2.78
N GLN A 16 -12.57 -1.88 -2.39
CA GLN A 16 -11.16 -2.29 -2.39
C GLN A 16 -10.56 -2.29 -3.79
N THR A 17 -11.26 -2.85 -4.78
CA THR A 17 -10.83 -2.84 -6.19
C THR A 17 -10.62 -1.42 -6.68
N LYS A 18 -11.61 -0.54 -6.48
CA LYS A 18 -11.53 0.85 -6.94
C LYS A 18 -10.43 1.65 -6.25
N LEU A 19 -10.19 1.40 -4.96
CA LEU A 19 -9.07 2.02 -4.24
C LEU A 19 -7.71 1.51 -4.74
N SER A 20 -7.62 0.22 -5.07
CA SER A 20 -6.42 -0.39 -5.63
C SER A 20 -6.07 0.20 -7.00
N ASP A 21 -7.06 0.36 -7.89
CA ASP A 21 -6.88 0.97 -9.21
C ASP A 21 -6.38 2.41 -9.14
N LEU A 22 -6.92 3.20 -8.20
CA LEU A 22 -6.45 4.56 -7.94
C LEU A 22 -5.03 4.54 -7.36
N GLY A 23 -4.77 3.64 -6.42
CA GLY A 23 -3.46 3.45 -5.79
C GLY A 23 -2.38 3.05 -6.79
N GLN A 24 -2.70 2.25 -7.80
CA GLN A 24 -1.74 1.81 -8.82
C GLN A 24 -1.17 2.98 -9.64
N HIS A 25 -2.04 3.89 -10.09
CA HIS A 25 -1.62 5.07 -10.86
C HIS A 25 -0.73 6.00 -10.06
N VAL A 26 -1.07 6.23 -8.78
CA VAL A 26 -0.30 7.07 -7.87
C VAL A 26 1.02 6.39 -7.49
N GLY A 27 0.97 5.11 -7.17
CA GLY A 27 2.12 4.29 -6.78
C GLY A 27 3.19 4.23 -7.85
N ALA A 28 2.81 4.07 -9.13
CA ALA A 28 3.76 4.08 -10.24
C ALA A 28 4.57 5.39 -10.30
N ARG A 29 3.88 6.54 -10.19
CA ARG A 29 4.53 7.86 -10.23
C ARG A 29 5.43 8.10 -9.01
N ILE A 30 4.97 7.71 -7.81
CA ILE A 30 5.75 7.85 -6.58
C ILE A 30 7.01 6.98 -6.64
N LEU A 31 6.88 5.74 -7.13
CA LEU A 31 8.00 4.83 -7.28
C LEU A 31 9.10 5.42 -8.15
N ASP A 32 8.76 5.93 -9.34
CA ASP A 32 9.72 6.54 -10.26
C ASP A 32 10.46 7.73 -9.60
N VAL A 33 9.72 8.61 -8.94
CA VAL A 33 10.29 9.78 -8.25
C VAL A 33 11.22 9.36 -7.11
N LEU A 34 10.85 8.37 -6.31
CA LEU A 34 11.68 7.89 -5.20
C LEU A 34 12.93 7.16 -5.69
N VAL A 35 12.83 6.34 -6.74
CA VAL A 35 13.99 5.66 -7.34
C VAL A 35 14.97 6.68 -7.94
N LEU A 36 14.46 7.72 -8.59
CA LEU A 36 15.27 8.83 -9.10
C LEU A 36 16.05 9.53 -7.98
N ARG A 37 15.37 9.91 -6.90
CA ARG A 37 15.96 10.67 -5.78
C ARG A 37 16.94 9.86 -4.95
N GLU A 38 16.59 8.63 -4.61
CA GLU A 38 17.33 7.82 -3.63
C GLU A 38 18.38 6.92 -4.27
N LYS A 39 18.20 6.51 -5.53
CA LYS A 39 19.06 5.51 -6.19
C LYS A 39 19.79 6.02 -7.42
N GLY A 40 19.61 7.29 -7.80
CA GLY A 40 20.32 7.88 -8.93
C GLY A 40 20.17 7.06 -10.22
N LEU A 41 18.94 6.64 -10.54
CA LEU A 41 18.57 5.81 -11.71
C LEU A 41 19.07 4.35 -11.70
N LYS A 42 19.73 3.86 -10.63
CA LYS A 42 20.05 2.43 -10.54
C LYS A 42 18.80 1.62 -10.25
N ARG A 43 18.31 0.92 -11.27
CA ARG A 43 17.19 -0.01 -11.15
C ARG A 43 17.61 -1.23 -10.34
N GLU A 44 16.86 -1.54 -9.29
CA GLU A 44 17.04 -2.79 -8.56
C GLU A 44 16.56 -3.96 -9.42
N VAL A 45 17.45 -4.93 -9.63
CA VAL A 45 17.18 -6.17 -10.37
C VAL A 45 16.93 -7.37 -9.46
N ARG A 46 17.13 -7.20 -8.14
CA ARG A 46 16.96 -8.24 -7.14
C ARG A 46 15.64 -8.04 -6.39
N VAL A 47 14.83 -9.10 -6.30
CA VAL A 47 13.52 -9.11 -5.63
C VAL A 47 13.64 -8.63 -4.18
N LEU A 48 14.61 -9.16 -3.42
CA LEU A 48 14.83 -8.76 -2.03
C LEU A 48 15.12 -7.25 -1.88
N ASN A 49 15.90 -6.68 -2.79
CA ASN A 49 16.26 -5.26 -2.72
C ASN A 49 15.05 -4.34 -2.98
N ILE A 50 14.16 -4.72 -3.91
CA ILE A 50 12.95 -3.94 -4.16
C ILE A 50 11.95 -4.08 -3.00
N LEU A 51 11.84 -5.27 -2.39
CA LEU A 51 11.00 -5.46 -1.21
C LEU A 51 11.48 -4.64 -0.01
N LEU A 52 12.80 -4.59 0.23
CA LEU A 52 13.38 -3.74 1.28
C LEU A 52 13.14 -2.26 0.99
N PHE A 53 13.26 -1.83 -0.27
CA PHE A 53 12.94 -0.46 -0.67
C PHE A 53 11.47 -0.10 -0.41
N ILE A 54 10.54 -1.03 -0.68
CA ILE A 54 9.12 -0.82 -0.39
C ILE A 54 8.91 -0.70 1.14
N LYS A 55 9.48 -1.62 1.93
CA LYS A 55 9.38 -1.63 3.40
C LYS A 55 9.89 -0.33 4.03
N SER A 56 11.02 0.21 3.56
CA SER A 56 11.66 1.38 4.19
C SER A 56 11.28 2.68 3.50
N VAL A 57 11.78 2.90 2.29
CA VAL A 57 11.71 4.19 1.58
C VAL A 57 10.27 4.53 1.21
N LEU A 58 9.58 3.63 0.51
CA LEU A 58 8.21 3.90 0.05
C LEU A 58 7.26 4.05 1.25
N TRP A 59 7.33 3.12 2.20
CA TRP A 59 6.47 3.14 3.38
C TRP A 59 6.68 4.40 4.22
N LYS A 60 7.94 4.79 4.46
CA LYS A 60 8.25 6.03 5.17
C LYS A 60 7.76 7.26 4.41
N SER A 61 7.86 7.27 3.08
CA SER A 61 7.34 8.37 2.26
C SER A 61 5.82 8.49 2.32
N LEU A 62 5.08 7.39 2.43
CA LEU A 62 3.61 7.39 2.44
C LEU A 62 3.04 7.61 3.86
N PHE A 63 3.62 6.92 4.85
CA PHE A 63 3.05 6.80 6.19
C PHE A 63 3.90 7.46 7.28
N GLY A 64 5.13 7.89 6.96
CA GLY A 64 6.06 8.50 7.92
C GLY A 64 6.79 7.49 8.80
N LYS A 65 6.59 6.19 8.59
CA LYS A 65 7.29 5.09 9.27
C LYS A 65 7.64 3.97 8.30
N GLU A 66 8.63 3.15 8.64
CA GLU A 66 8.86 1.89 7.92
C GLU A 66 7.74 0.88 8.19
N ALA A 67 7.58 -0.08 7.30
CA ALA A 67 6.62 -1.15 7.55
C ALA A 67 7.04 -2.00 8.73
N ASP A 68 6.11 -2.52 9.51
CA ASP A 68 6.48 -3.25 10.74
C ASP A 68 7.27 -4.52 10.41
N LYS A 69 6.83 -5.30 9.40
CA LYS A 69 7.55 -6.50 8.96
C LYS A 69 7.50 -6.74 7.45
N LEU A 70 8.50 -7.49 6.99
CA LEU A 70 8.57 -8.10 5.66
C LEU A 70 8.93 -9.58 5.87
N GLU A 71 8.05 -10.48 5.47
CA GLU A 71 8.21 -11.93 5.65
C GLU A 71 8.04 -12.64 4.30
N GLN A 72 8.76 -13.74 4.07
CA GLN A 72 8.53 -14.64 2.91
C GLN A 72 7.62 -15.78 3.37
N ALA A 73 6.74 -16.27 2.50
CA ALA A 73 5.94 -17.45 2.82
C ALA A 73 6.84 -18.67 3.02
N ASN A 74 6.49 -19.52 3.98
CA ASN A 74 7.27 -20.73 4.26
C ASN A 74 7.16 -21.78 3.14
N ASP A 75 5.99 -21.83 2.49
CA ASP A 75 5.63 -22.87 1.52
C ASP A 75 5.78 -22.41 0.06
N ASP A 76 6.10 -21.13 -0.17
CA ASP A 76 6.23 -20.55 -1.51
C ASP A 76 7.31 -19.46 -1.56
N ASP A 77 8.33 -19.69 -2.38
CA ASP A 77 9.47 -18.79 -2.53
C ASP A 77 9.13 -17.50 -3.29
N LYS A 78 7.97 -17.44 -3.96
CA LYS A 78 7.51 -16.28 -4.73
C LYS A 78 6.55 -15.37 -3.96
N THR A 79 6.09 -15.79 -2.79
CA THR A 79 5.13 -15.05 -1.98
C THR A 79 5.83 -14.31 -0.83
N TYR A 80 5.57 -13.01 -0.74
CA TYR A 80 6.11 -12.12 0.30
C TYR A 80 4.98 -11.30 0.92
N TYR A 81 5.09 -11.05 2.22
CA TYR A 81 4.10 -10.32 3.01
C TYR A 81 4.71 -9.05 3.61
N ILE A 82 4.03 -7.91 3.42
CA ILE A 82 4.29 -6.69 4.19
C ILE A 82 3.22 -6.59 5.27
N ILE A 83 3.65 -6.60 6.53
CA ILE A 83 2.73 -6.71 7.67
C ILE A 83 2.75 -5.40 8.46
N GLU A 84 1.55 -4.91 8.75
CA GLU A 84 1.28 -3.76 9.59
C GLU A 84 0.45 -4.16 10.79
N LYS A 85 0.87 -3.76 11.98
CA LYS A 85 0.12 -3.96 13.22
C LYS A 85 -1.03 -2.96 13.34
N GLU A 86 -0.84 -1.75 12.83
CA GLU A 86 -1.83 -0.68 12.89
C GLU A 86 -2.44 -0.41 11.51
N PRO A 87 -3.77 -0.26 11.43
CA PRO A 87 -4.43 0.01 10.15
C PRO A 87 -4.04 1.39 9.61
N LEU A 88 -3.32 1.40 8.48
CA LEU A 88 -2.83 2.61 7.79
C LEU A 88 -3.92 3.46 7.11
N VAL A 89 -5.17 3.01 7.17
CA VAL A 89 -6.28 3.44 6.29
C VAL A 89 -6.78 4.86 6.59
N ASN A 90 -6.38 5.46 7.71
CA ASN A 90 -6.90 6.75 8.15
C ASN A 90 -6.24 7.99 7.53
N ARG A 91 -5.17 7.87 6.72
CA ARG A 91 -4.53 9.05 6.09
C ARG A 91 -5.09 9.44 4.73
N PHE A 92 -5.63 8.50 3.95
CA PHE A 92 -5.99 8.75 2.55
C PHE A 92 -7.49 8.62 2.26
N ILE A 93 -8.28 8.10 3.20
CA ILE A 93 -9.75 8.10 3.11
C ILE A 93 -10.40 8.41 4.46
N SER A 94 -11.32 9.38 4.47
CA SER A 94 -12.26 9.55 5.57
C SER A 94 -13.37 8.52 5.42
N VAL A 95 -13.25 7.37 6.08
CA VAL A 95 -14.37 6.41 6.16
C VAL A 95 -15.37 6.94 7.20
N PRO A 96 -16.66 7.12 6.88
CA PRO A 96 -17.66 7.51 7.86
C PRO A 96 -17.67 6.53 9.04
N LYS A 97 -17.70 7.07 10.27
CA LYS A 97 -17.56 6.33 11.55
C LYS A 97 -18.54 5.17 11.75
N ASP A 98 -19.57 5.04 10.92
CA ASP A 98 -20.66 4.07 11.09
C ASP A 98 -20.39 2.67 10.52
N LYS A 99 -19.24 2.45 9.84
CA LYS A 99 -18.86 1.13 9.30
C LYS A 99 -17.57 0.55 9.90
N GLY A 100 -16.99 1.24 10.88
CA GLY A 100 -15.66 0.95 11.40
C GLY A 100 -15.69 0.13 12.69
N ARG A 101 -15.66 -1.21 12.58
CA ARG A 101 -15.00 -2.00 13.64
C ARG A 101 -14.41 -3.35 13.26
N ASN A 102 -14.73 -3.96 12.11
CA ASN A 102 -14.34 -5.35 11.84
C ASN A 102 -13.72 -5.66 10.46
N SER A 103 -13.12 -4.70 9.78
CA SER A 103 -12.35 -4.98 8.57
C SER A 103 -10.87 -5.11 8.91
N ARG A 104 -10.42 -6.35 9.16
CA ARG A 104 -9.00 -6.73 8.98
C ARG A 104 -8.65 -6.43 7.53
N PHE A 105 -7.89 -5.37 7.32
CA PHE A 105 -7.28 -5.09 6.03
C PHE A 105 -6.07 -6.00 5.89
N ILE A 106 -6.22 -7.07 5.11
CA ILE A 106 -5.10 -7.86 4.62
C ILE A 106 -4.70 -7.20 3.30
N PHE A 107 -3.48 -6.64 3.26
CA PHE A 107 -2.83 -6.23 2.01
C PHE A 107 -2.06 -7.43 1.45
#